data_AF-A0A1Y2HCH1-F1
#
_entry.id   AF-A0A1Y2HCH1-F1
#
_cell.length_a   1.000
_cell.length_b   1.000
_cell.length_c   1.000
_cell.angle_alpha   90.00
_cell.angle_beta   90.00
_cell.angle_gamma   90.00
#
_symmetry.space_group_name_H-M   'P 1'
#
loop_
_entity.id
_entity.type
_entity.pdbx_description
1 polymer ?
#
loop_
_entity_poly.entity_id
_entity_poly.type
_entity_poly.pdbx_seq_one_letter_code
_entity_poly.pdbx_strand_id
1 'polypeptide(L)'
;MPPRRKPPTAPVPPSTSTAAATSDHDGQVQDPSSREHSTIASTSRRKPTRPTTATSMAGAGFFFDPALTDADNPDNVTCFECAKQLSHWDPQQDDPAAIHFQKSPQCAYARAICLPKVLYSWTTNVLDGSGGLLYDEADPSTYPKAEEMVNMRKKTFEGRWVHDRNPKFFANSTRLAKAGFVYDPDPADDAWTSLDDKATCVYCNLSLANWEPKDNPLTEHKKRNPACPFF
;
A
#
# COMPACT_ATOMS: atom_id res chain seq x y z
N MET A 1 -34.04 -13.44 22.19
CA MET A 1 -33.30 -12.16 22.26
C MET A 1 -31.91 -12.43 22.82
N PRO A 2 -30.83 -12.17 22.06
CA PRO A 2 -29.47 -12.33 22.57
C PRO A 2 -29.12 -11.18 23.54
N PRO A 3 -28.27 -11.41 24.57
CA PRO A 3 -27.94 -10.38 25.56
C PRO A 3 -27.02 -9.31 24.96
N ARG A 4 -27.37 -8.03 25.20
CA ARG A 4 -26.59 -6.85 24.80
C ARG A 4 -25.22 -6.86 25.47
N ARG A 5 -24.15 -6.83 24.68
CA ARG A 5 -22.76 -6.62 25.16
C ARG A 5 -22.59 -5.16 25.60
N LYS A 6 -21.99 -4.94 26.78
CA LYS A 6 -21.64 -3.60 27.28
C LYS A 6 -20.47 -3.02 26.46
N PRO A 7 -20.46 -1.70 26.19
CA PRO A 7 -19.36 -1.06 25.48
C PRO A 7 -18.09 -0.95 26.35
N PRO A 8 -16.89 -0.94 25.74
CA PRO A 8 -15.63 -0.79 26.45
C PRO A 8 -15.41 0.65 26.95
N THR A 9 -14.83 0.78 28.15
CA THR A 9 -14.46 2.05 28.79
C THR A 9 -13.24 2.67 28.13
N ALA A 10 -13.30 3.97 27.82
CA ALA A 10 -12.21 4.74 27.24
C ALA A 10 -11.04 4.98 28.24
N PRO A 11 -9.78 5.02 27.77
CA PRO A 11 -8.62 5.31 28.62
C PRO A 11 -8.48 6.80 28.97
N VAL A 12 -8.02 7.06 30.19
CA VAL A 12 -7.75 8.39 30.76
C VAL A 12 -6.38 8.90 30.28
N PRO A 13 -6.25 10.18 29.87
CA PRO A 13 -4.97 10.76 29.45
C PRO A 13 -4.09 11.17 30.66
N PRO A 14 -2.75 11.06 30.56
CA PRO A 14 -1.84 11.52 31.61
C PRO A 14 -1.62 13.05 31.55
N SER A 15 -1.39 13.60 32.75
CA SER A 15 -1.29 15.02 33.08
C SER A 15 -0.01 15.69 32.60
N THR A 16 -0.13 16.98 32.27
CA THR A 16 0.94 17.89 31.86
C THR A 16 1.84 18.32 33.03
N SER A 17 3.13 18.50 32.75
CA SER A 17 4.04 19.26 33.63
C SER A 17 4.87 20.23 32.79
N THR A 18 4.80 21.51 33.18
CA THR A 18 5.49 22.68 32.65
C THR A 18 6.89 22.82 33.25
N ALA A 19 7.85 23.34 32.48
CA ALA A 19 9.00 24.08 33.01
C ALA A 19 9.55 25.06 31.95
N ALA A 20 9.95 26.24 32.43
CA ALA A 20 10.18 27.46 31.67
C ALA A 20 11.64 27.69 31.24
N ALA A 21 11.79 28.73 30.42
CA ALA A 21 12.95 29.19 29.66
C ALA A 21 14.11 29.80 30.48
N THR A 22 15.29 29.88 29.83
CA THR A 22 16.29 30.94 30.04
C THR A 22 17.02 31.25 28.72
N SER A 23 17.23 32.54 28.44
CA SER A 23 17.95 33.15 27.31
C SER A 23 19.45 33.35 27.60
N ASP A 24 20.30 33.50 26.57
CA ASP A 24 21.05 34.75 26.30
C ASP A 24 22.17 34.66 25.23
N HIS A 25 22.17 35.70 24.37
CA HIS A 25 23.26 36.48 23.75
C HIS A 25 24.28 35.93 22.72
N ASP A 26 24.12 36.47 21.49
CA ASP A 26 25.05 37.24 20.64
C ASP A 26 26.51 36.82 20.36
N GLY A 27 26.89 36.90 19.07
CA GLY A 27 28.28 36.78 18.61
C GLY A 27 28.45 36.62 17.09
N GLN A 28 28.39 37.73 16.37
CA GLN A 28 28.60 37.84 14.92
C GLN A 28 30.10 38.04 14.61
N VAL A 29 30.69 37.20 13.74
CA VAL A 29 32.03 37.40 13.15
C VAL A 29 31.96 37.13 11.64
N GLN A 30 32.40 38.10 10.84
CA GLN A 30 32.63 38.01 9.39
C GLN A 30 34.14 37.85 9.13
N ASP A 31 34.57 36.98 8.20
CA ASP A 31 35.59 37.28 7.17
C ASP A 31 35.70 36.15 6.10
N PRO A 32 36.46 36.26 4.98
CA PRO A 32 35.89 36.14 3.64
C PRO A 32 36.58 35.06 2.78
N SER A 33 35.83 34.29 1.99
CA SER A 33 36.44 33.60 0.85
C SER A 33 35.39 33.28 -0.20
N SER A 34 35.46 34.05 -1.27
CA SER A 34 34.73 33.92 -2.52
C SER A 34 34.94 32.55 -3.17
N ARG A 35 33.87 31.75 -3.27
CA ARG A 35 33.64 30.83 -4.39
C ARG A 35 32.15 30.81 -4.73
N GLU A 36 31.82 31.41 -5.87
CA GLU A 36 30.50 31.33 -6.48
C GLU A 36 30.16 29.88 -6.80
N HIS A 37 29.21 29.30 -6.07
CA HIS A 37 28.64 28.00 -6.41
C HIS A 37 27.18 28.23 -6.78
N SER A 38 26.97 28.20 -8.11
CA SER A 38 25.73 28.17 -8.86
C SER A 38 24.48 27.84 -8.05
N THR A 39 23.51 28.74 -8.14
CA THR A 39 22.10 28.51 -7.83
C THR A 39 21.63 27.30 -8.63
N ILE A 40 21.63 26.12 -8.00
CA ILE A 40 20.87 24.99 -8.51
C ILE A 40 19.41 25.39 -8.34
N ALA A 41 18.81 25.88 -9.42
CA ALA A 41 17.39 26.06 -9.53
C ALA A 41 16.73 24.78 -9.02
N SER A 42 15.93 24.89 -7.96
CA SER A 42 15.07 23.84 -7.45
C SER A 42 14.09 23.48 -8.56
N THR A 43 14.49 22.55 -9.43
CA THR A 43 13.58 21.89 -10.35
C THR A 43 12.69 21.02 -9.47
N SER A 44 11.52 21.58 -9.15
CA SER A 44 10.42 20.85 -8.54
C SER A 44 10.20 19.59 -9.35
N ARG A 45 10.68 18.45 -8.83
CA ARG A 45 10.41 17.11 -9.36
C ARG A 45 8.90 16.96 -9.41
N ARG A 46 8.29 17.22 -10.57
CA ARG A 46 6.85 17.03 -10.75
C ARG A 46 6.60 15.53 -10.64
N LYS A 47 5.88 15.13 -9.59
CA LYS A 47 5.37 13.77 -9.47
C LYS A 47 4.56 13.48 -10.74
N PRO A 48 4.73 12.33 -11.38
CA PRO A 48 3.90 11.95 -12.51
C PRO A 48 2.42 12.00 -12.07
N THR A 49 1.64 12.88 -12.71
CA THR A 49 0.21 13.06 -12.41
C THR A 49 -0.57 11.90 -13.02
N ARG A 50 -1.29 11.13 -12.20
CA ARG A 50 -2.28 10.15 -12.66
C ARG A 50 -3.66 10.74 -12.41
N PRO A 51 -4.52 10.91 -13.42
CA PRO A 51 -5.85 11.45 -13.20
C PRO A 51 -6.65 10.54 -12.27
N THR A 52 -7.40 11.10 -11.31
CA THR A 52 -8.32 10.28 -10.51
C THR A 52 -9.49 9.83 -11.38
N THR A 53 -9.47 8.56 -11.76
CA THR A 53 -10.54 7.86 -12.47
C THR A 53 -11.16 6.81 -11.56
N ALA A 54 -12.38 6.36 -11.86
CA ALA A 54 -13.01 5.23 -11.17
C ALA A 54 -12.09 4.01 -11.10
N THR A 55 -11.38 3.70 -12.19
CA THR A 55 -10.40 2.61 -12.26
C THR A 55 -9.23 2.81 -11.30
N SER A 56 -8.69 4.03 -11.20
CA SER A 56 -7.58 4.31 -10.26
C SER A 56 -8.02 4.26 -8.80
N MET A 57 -9.25 4.69 -8.49
CA MET A 57 -9.85 4.59 -7.15
C MET A 57 -10.03 3.11 -6.76
N ALA A 58 -10.67 2.33 -7.63
CA ALA A 58 -10.85 0.90 -7.42
C ALA A 58 -9.52 0.16 -7.28
N GLY A 59 -8.52 0.51 -8.10
CA GLY A 59 -7.17 -0.03 -8.02
C GLY A 59 -6.38 0.38 -6.76
N ALA A 60 -6.85 1.38 -6.03
CA ALA A 60 -6.38 1.77 -4.70
C ALA A 60 -7.25 1.21 -3.56
N GLY A 61 -8.25 0.38 -3.88
CA GLY A 61 -9.11 -0.30 -2.92
C GLY A 61 -10.30 0.54 -2.46
N PHE A 62 -10.65 1.60 -3.18
CA PHE A 62 -11.77 2.47 -2.88
C PHE A 62 -13.02 2.12 -3.69
N PHE A 63 -14.17 2.18 -3.03
CA PHE A 63 -15.49 2.21 -3.68
C PHE A 63 -16.18 3.55 -3.35
N PHE A 64 -17.03 4.02 -4.26
CA PHE A 64 -17.85 5.21 -4.02
C PHE A 64 -18.94 4.91 -2.99
N ASP A 65 -19.06 5.74 -1.96
CA ASP A 65 -19.95 5.51 -0.82
C ASP A 65 -21.03 6.60 -0.76
N PRO A 66 -22.16 6.43 -1.47
CA PRO A 66 -23.19 7.45 -1.58
C PRO A 66 -23.88 7.77 -0.26
N ALA A 67 -23.82 6.86 0.73
CA ALA A 67 -24.42 7.07 2.04
C ALA A 67 -23.64 8.10 2.88
N LEU A 68 -22.38 8.33 2.53
CA LEU A 68 -21.47 9.27 3.18
C LEU A 68 -21.11 10.46 2.28
N THR A 69 -21.80 10.58 1.15
CA THR A 69 -21.67 11.70 0.23
C THR A 69 -22.71 12.76 0.59
N ASP A 70 -22.24 13.96 0.89
CA ASP A 70 -23.06 15.13 1.19
C ASP A 70 -22.46 16.40 0.57
N ALA A 71 -23.01 17.57 0.90
CA ALA A 71 -22.52 18.84 0.37
C ALA A 71 -21.07 19.15 0.78
N ASP A 72 -20.64 18.67 1.93
CA ASP A 72 -19.28 18.83 2.44
C ASP A 72 -18.35 17.73 1.92
N ASN A 73 -18.85 16.57 1.51
CA ASN A 73 -18.07 15.43 1.00
C ASN A 73 -18.64 14.90 -0.32
N PRO A 74 -18.57 15.67 -1.42
CA PRO A 74 -19.34 15.42 -2.64
C PRO A 74 -18.92 14.17 -3.44
N ASP A 75 -17.74 13.64 -3.16
CA ASP A 75 -17.07 12.56 -3.90
C ASP A 75 -16.44 11.53 -2.95
N ASN A 76 -17.07 11.32 -1.79
CA ASN A 76 -16.55 10.41 -0.77
C ASN A 76 -16.37 8.98 -1.30
N VAL A 77 -15.19 8.42 -1.02
CA VAL A 77 -14.88 7.02 -1.25
C VAL A 77 -14.43 6.35 0.02
N THR A 78 -14.71 5.05 0.13
CA THR A 78 -14.39 4.24 1.31
C THR A 78 -13.49 3.08 0.92
N CYS A 79 -12.42 2.85 1.67
CA CYS A 79 -11.56 1.69 1.44
C CYS A 79 -12.26 0.41 1.93
N PHE A 80 -12.32 -0.64 1.10
CA PHE A 80 -12.97 -1.89 1.50
C PHE A 80 -12.23 -2.63 2.63
N GLU A 81 -10.92 -2.45 2.76
CA GLU A 81 -10.09 -3.19 3.71
C GLU A 81 -9.97 -2.48 5.07
N CYS A 82 -9.74 -1.15 5.07
CA CYS A 82 -9.55 -0.38 6.31
C CYS A 82 -10.68 0.58 6.66
N ALA A 83 -11.74 0.64 5.84
CA ALA A 83 -12.88 1.55 6.00
C ALA A 83 -12.52 3.05 6.02
N LYS A 84 -11.30 3.42 5.62
CA LYS A 84 -10.89 4.83 5.53
C LYS A 84 -11.74 5.55 4.49
N GLN A 85 -12.35 6.65 4.90
CA GLN A 85 -13.11 7.57 4.08
C GLN A 85 -12.22 8.74 3.64
N LEU A 86 -12.35 9.11 2.36
CA LEU A 86 -11.63 10.23 1.75
C LEU A 86 -12.52 10.91 0.71
N SER A 87 -12.51 12.24 0.71
CA SER A 87 -13.27 13.13 -0.17
C SER A 87 -12.37 14.27 -0.66
N HIS A 88 -12.91 15.11 -1.54
CA HIS A 88 -12.27 16.27 -2.17
C HIS A 88 -11.09 15.90 -3.07
N TRP A 89 -11.31 14.95 -3.96
CA TRP A 89 -10.29 14.48 -4.89
C TRP A 89 -10.06 15.50 -6.01
N ASP A 90 -8.79 15.84 -6.25
CA ASP A 90 -8.37 16.60 -7.44
C ASP A 90 -8.19 15.65 -8.63
N PRO A 91 -9.03 15.73 -9.68
CA PRO A 91 -8.96 14.82 -10.81
C PRO A 91 -7.68 14.86 -11.62
N GLN A 92 -6.85 15.88 -11.45
CA GLN A 92 -5.62 16.06 -12.21
C GLN A 92 -4.37 15.81 -11.37
N GLN A 93 -4.45 15.96 -10.04
CA GLN A 93 -3.27 15.95 -9.18
C GLN A 93 -3.19 14.74 -8.25
N ASP A 94 -4.33 14.16 -7.86
CA ASP A 94 -4.33 13.15 -6.82
C ASP A 94 -4.02 11.75 -7.36
N ASP A 95 -3.11 11.05 -6.68
CA ASP A 95 -2.87 9.62 -6.87
C ASP A 95 -3.55 8.85 -5.72
N PRO A 96 -4.66 8.14 -5.98
CA PRO A 96 -5.39 7.41 -4.96
C PRO A 96 -4.54 6.39 -4.20
N ALA A 97 -3.59 5.72 -4.87
CA ALA A 97 -2.72 4.74 -4.22
C ALA A 97 -1.74 5.43 -3.27
N ALA A 98 -1.14 6.55 -3.70
CA ALA A 98 -0.23 7.33 -2.87
C ALA A 98 -0.95 7.92 -1.64
N ILE A 99 -2.14 8.50 -1.84
CA ILE A 99 -2.93 9.09 -0.76
C ILE A 99 -3.42 8.01 0.21
N HIS A 100 -3.87 6.85 -0.28
CA HIS A 100 -4.28 5.75 0.59
C HIS A 100 -3.14 5.29 1.50
N PHE A 101 -1.95 5.05 0.94
CA PHE A 101 -0.78 4.67 1.74
C PHE A 101 -0.39 5.76 2.74
N GLN A 102 -0.39 7.03 2.33
CA GLN A 102 -0.05 8.15 3.21
C GLN A 102 -1.04 8.29 4.38
N LYS A 103 -2.34 8.12 4.12
CA LYS A 103 -3.39 8.34 5.13
C LYS A 103 -3.65 7.10 5.99
N SER A 104 -3.33 5.91 5.49
CA SER A 104 -3.57 4.64 6.16
C SER A 104 -2.41 3.65 5.93
N PRO A 105 -1.19 3.94 6.40
CA PRO A 105 -0.01 3.10 6.13
C PRO A 105 -0.12 1.70 6.76
N GLN A 106 -1.00 1.52 7.75
CA GLN A 106 -1.26 0.22 8.39
C GLN A 106 -2.34 -0.61 7.69
N CYS A 107 -3.02 -0.07 6.68
CA CYS A 107 -3.95 -0.82 5.85
C CYS A 107 -3.17 -1.86 5.03
N ALA A 108 -3.56 -3.12 5.12
CA ALA A 108 -2.91 -4.20 4.39
C ALA A 108 -2.94 -3.96 2.88
N TYR A 109 -4.08 -3.52 2.33
CA TYR A 109 -4.20 -3.18 0.92
C TYR A 109 -3.28 -2.02 0.53
N ALA A 110 -3.26 -0.96 1.34
CA ALA A 110 -2.42 0.21 1.06
C ALA A 110 -0.92 -0.15 1.07
N ARG A 111 -0.48 -0.92 2.05
CA ARG A 111 0.93 -1.27 2.21
C ARG A 111 1.37 -2.38 1.25
N ALA A 112 0.54 -3.39 1.01
CA ALA A 112 0.90 -4.52 0.17
C ALA A 112 0.72 -4.24 -1.33
N ILE A 113 -0.23 -3.37 -1.72
CA ILE A 113 -0.64 -3.18 -3.12
C ILE A 113 -0.40 -1.73 -3.58
N CYS A 114 -0.85 -0.73 -2.81
CA CYS A 114 -0.68 0.66 -3.23
C CYS A 114 0.79 1.11 -3.21
N LEU A 115 1.54 0.79 -2.15
CA LEU A 115 2.95 1.18 -2.03
C LEU A 115 3.82 0.65 -3.20
N PRO A 116 3.81 -0.65 -3.57
CA PRO A 116 4.56 -1.11 -4.73
C PRO A 116 4.20 -0.41 -6.04
N LYS A 117 2.91 -0.09 -6.27
CA LYS A 117 2.46 0.67 -7.45
C LYS A 117 3.02 2.09 -7.47
N VAL A 118 3.05 2.76 -6.32
CA VAL A 118 3.60 4.11 -6.14
C VAL A 118 5.10 4.10 -6.42
N LEU A 119 5.84 3.16 -5.82
CA LEU A 119 7.29 3.03 -6.01
C LEU A 119 7.62 2.72 -7.48
N TYR A 120 6.89 1.79 -8.10
CA TYR A 120 7.04 1.48 -9.53
C TYR A 120 6.83 2.71 -10.42
N SER A 121 5.76 3.47 -10.17
CA SER A 121 5.46 4.67 -10.96
C SER A 121 6.54 5.75 -10.85
N TRP A 122 7.28 5.80 -9.74
CA TRP A 122 8.35 6.76 -9.52
C TRP A 122 9.68 6.29 -10.13
N THR A 123 9.97 4.99 -10.11
CA THR A 123 11.22 4.44 -10.65
C THR A 123 11.22 4.27 -12.17
N THR A 124 10.06 4.03 -12.81
CA THR A 124 10.00 3.91 -14.29
C THR A 124 10.00 5.25 -15.02
N ASN A 125 9.99 6.38 -14.30
CA ASN A 125 10.14 7.72 -14.88
C ASN A 125 11.60 8.20 -14.93
N VAL A 126 12.57 7.33 -14.61
CA VAL A 126 13.99 7.69 -14.60
C VAL A 126 14.59 7.43 -16.00
N LEU A 127 14.90 8.52 -16.72
CA LEU A 127 15.44 8.55 -18.08
C LEU A 127 16.92 8.09 -18.19
N ASP A 128 17.59 7.77 -17.08
CA ASP A 128 19.04 7.55 -17.06
C ASP A 128 19.47 6.08 -17.13
N GLY A 129 18.53 5.15 -17.31
CA GLY A 129 18.84 3.73 -17.45
C GLY A 129 19.31 3.04 -16.17
N SER A 130 19.37 3.75 -15.04
CA SER A 130 19.49 3.14 -13.72
C SER A 130 18.08 2.89 -13.18
N GLY A 131 17.40 1.87 -13.72
CA GLY A 131 16.08 1.46 -13.25
C GLY A 131 16.08 1.30 -11.74
N GLY A 132 15.53 2.28 -11.02
CA GLY A 132 15.54 2.30 -9.57
C GLY A 132 14.89 1.03 -9.04
N LEU A 133 15.51 0.41 -8.04
CA LEU A 133 14.92 -0.74 -7.36
C LEU A 133 13.53 -0.34 -6.86
N LEU A 134 12.53 -1.21 -7.08
CA LEU A 134 11.14 -0.98 -6.63
C LEU A 134 11.02 -0.84 -5.10
N TYR A 135 12.11 -1.10 -4.38
CA TYR A 135 12.22 -1.15 -2.95
C TYR A 135 13.69 -1.01 -2.54
N ASP A 136 13.94 -0.64 -1.30
CA ASP A 136 15.26 -0.68 -0.67
C ASP A 136 15.36 -1.95 0.18
N GLU A 137 16.36 -2.81 -0.08
CA GLU A 137 16.57 -4.04 0.70
C GLU A 137 16.95 -3.75 2.16
N ALA A 138 17.55 -2.60 2.42
CA ALA A 138 17.87 -2.15 3.78
C ALA A 138 16.66 -1.57 4.52
N ASP A 139 15.55 -1.31 3.83
CA ASP A 139 14.31 -0.80 4.40
C ASP A 139 13.23 -1.91 4.46
N PRO A 140 12.98 -2.51 5.63
CA PRO A 140 11.97 -3.55 5.81
C PRO A 140 10.54 -3.12 5.41
N SER A 141 10.28 -1.81 5.37
CA SER A 141 8.99 -1.24 5.01
C SER A 141 8.67 -1.28 3.52
N THR A 142 9.70 -1.49 2.69
CA THR A 142 9.58 -1.59 1.23
C THR A 142 10.09 -2.94 0.71
N TYR A 143 11.04 -3.57 1.41
CA TYR A 143 11.64 -4.83 0.97
C TYR A 143 10.61 -5.98 0.89
N PRO A 144 10.40 -6.61 -0.28
CA PRO A 144 9.34 -7.59 -0.46
C PRO A 144 9.46 -8.80 0.44
N LYS A 145 10.69 -9.27 0.71
CA LYS A 145 10.95 -10.48 1.49
C LYS A 145 11.01 -10.21 3.00
N ALA A 146 10.93 -8.94 3.42
CA ALA A 146 10.80 -8.60 4.83
C ALA A 146 9.51 -9.17 5.43
N GLU A 147 9.58 -9.59 6.69
CA GLU A 147 8.46 -10.20 7.40
C GLU A 147 7.23 -9.29 7.42
N GLU A 148 7.44 -7.98 7.60
CA GLU A 148 6.35 -7.00 7.60
C GLU A 148 5.56 -7.02 6.28
N MET A 149 6.27 -6.95 5.14
CA MET A 149 5.65 -6.95 3.82
C MET A 149 5.00 -8.30 3.49
N VAL A 150 5.58 -9.41 3.94
CA VAL A 150 4.95 -10.74 3.86
C VAL A 150 3.65 -10.76 4.67
N ASN A 151 3.65 -10.22 5.88
CA ASN A 151 2.47 -10.17 6.74
C ASN A 151 1.37 -9.29 6.15
N MET A 152 1.71 -8.14 5.57
CA MET A 152 0.72 -7.27 4.89
C MET A 152 0.10 -7.95 3.68
N ARG A 153 0.88 -8.68 2.86
CA ARG A 153 0.34 -9.50 1.77
C ARG A 153 -0.56 -10.61 2.30
N LYS A 154 -0.14 -11.32 3.35
CA LYS A 154 -0.94 -12.41 3.95
C LYS A 154 -2.31 -11.92 4.44
N LYS A 155 -2.39 -10.73 5.03
CA LYS A 155 -3.67 -10.14 5.48
C LYS A 155 -4.69 -9.97 4.36
N THR A 156 -4.25 -9.76 3.11
CA THR A 156 -5.19 -9.68 1.97
C THR A 156 -6.00 -10.98 1.77
N PHE A 157 -5.46 -12.12 2.20
CA PHE A 157 -6.12 -13.43 2.14
C PHE A 157 -6.99 -13.75 3.37
N GLU A 158 -6.89 -12.97 4.45
CA GLU A 158 -7.42 -13.33 5.77
C GLU A 158 -8.95 -13.54 5.73
N GLY A 159 -9.38 -14.74 6.14
CA GLY A 159 -10.78 -15.14 6.16
C GLY A 159 -11.40 -15.41 4.78
N ARG A 160 -10.65 -15.24 3.68
CA ARG A 160 -11.16 -15.29 2.30
C ARG A 160 -10.54 -16.43 1.46
N TRP A 161 -9.29 -16.79 1.71
CA TRP A 161 -8.60 -17.80 0.89
C TRP A 161 -9.12 -19.22 1.09
N VAL A 162 -9.56 -19.83 -0.02
CA VAL A 162 -10.25 -21.13 0.01
C VAL A 162 -9.36 -22.30 0.44
N HIS A 163 -8.04 -22.22 0.18
CA HIS A 163 -7.11 -23.33 0.44
C HIS A 163 -6.48 -23.31 1.84
N ASP A 164 -6.72 -22.29 2.67
CA ASP A 164 -6.09 -22.18 4.00
C ASP A 164 -6.52 -23.29 4.97
N ARG A 165 -7.72 -23.84 4.77
CA ARG A 165 -8.27 -24.91 5.62
C ARG A 165 -7.99 -26.30 5.08
N ASN A 166 -7.35 -26.42 3.91
CA ASN A 166 -7.10 -27.70 3.25
C ASN A 166 -5.60 -28.03 3.22
N PRO A 167 -5.12 -28.93 4.09
CA PRO A 167 -3.70 -29.26 4.18
C PRO A 167 -3.14 -29.97 2.94
N LYS A 168 -4.00 -30.46 2.04
CA LYS A 168 -3.55 -31.04 0.77
C LYS A 168 -2.98 -29.99 -0.17
N PHE A 169 -3.38 -28.73 -0.03
CA PHE A 169 -2.95 -27.64 -0.89
C PHE A 169 -1.68 -27.00 -0.35
N PHE A 170 -0.65 -27.01 -1.19
CA PHE A 170 0.60 -26.37 -0.85
C PHE A 170 0.47 -24.83 -0.91
N ALA A 171 -0.31 -24.30 -1.85
CA ALA A 171 -0.60 -22.88 -2.03
C ALA A 171 -1.59 -22.31 -0.99
N ASN A 172 -1.19 -22.30 0.29
CA ASN A 172 -1.90 -21.54 1.32
C ASN A 172 -1.46 -20.05 1.32
N SER A 173 -2.24 -19.21 2.00
CA SER A 173 -2.04 -17.75 2.08
C SER A 173 -0.64 -17.35 2.54
N THR A 174 -0.07 -18.11 3.47
CA THR A 174 1.28 -17.85 3.98
C THR A 174 2.34 -18.10 2.91
N ARG A 175 2.20 -19.17 2.12
CA ARG A 175 3.15 -19.48 1.05
C ARG A 175 2.99 -18.56 -0.16
N LEU A 176 1.77 -18.15 -0.49
CA LEU A 176 1.49 -17.14 -1.52
C LEU A 176 2.08 -15.78 -1.16
N ALA A 177 1.85 -15.31 0.07
CA ALA A 177 2.41 -14.05 0.55
C ALA A 177 3.95 -14.06 0.56
N LYS A 178 4.57 -15.18 0.95
CA LYS A 178 6.03 -15.38 0.86
C LYS A 178 6.56 -15.41 -0.57
N ALA A 179 5.71 -15.71 -1.55
CA ALA A 179 6.05 -15.73 -2.98
C ALA A 179 5.72 -14.41 -3.71
N GLY A 180 5.31 -13.36 -2.98
CA GLY A 180 5.03 -12.03 -3.53
C GLY A 180 3.59 -11.80 -3.96
N PHE A 181 2.68 -12.76 -3.73
CA PHE A 181 1.28 -12.66 -4.12
C PHE A 181 0.41 -11.99 -3.05
N VAL A 182 -0.64 -11.32 -3.53
CA VAL A 182 -1.81 -10.87 -2.76
C VAL A 182 -3.06 -11.60 -3.26
N TYR A 183 -4.10 -11.63 -2.44
CA TYR A 183 -5.41 -12.06 -2.87
C TYR A 183 -5.99 -11.04 -3.84
N ASP A 184 -6.47 -11.50 -4.99
CA ASP A 184 -7.00 -10.65 -6.05
C ASP A 184 -8.19 -11.36 -6.67
N PRO A 185 -9.36 -11.35 -6.00
CA PRO A 185 -10.51 -12.08 -6.49
C PRO A 185 -11.06 -11.49 -7.80
N ASP A 186 -11.63 -12.34 -8.63
CA ASP A 186 -12.39 -11.92 -9.79
C ASP A 186 -13.72 -11.27 -9.36
N PRO A 187 -13.98 -10.00 -9.75
CA PRO A 187 -15.24 -9.35 -9.42
C PRO A 187 -16.45 -9.98 -10.14
N ALA A 188 -16.22 -10.77 -11.19
CA ALA A 188 -17.27 -11.52 -11.87
C ALA A 188 -17.64 -12.83 -11.15
N ASP A 189 -16.80 -13.30 -10.23
CA ASP A 189 -17.09 -14.47 -9.42
C ASP A 189 -18.02 -14.09 -8.27
N ASP A 190 -19.16 -14.76 -8.19
CA ASP A 190 -20.04 -14.57 -7.05
C ASP A 190 -19.43 -15.25 -5.81
N ALA A 191 -19.37 -14.50 -4.70
CA ALA A 191 -18.78 -14.97 -3.44
C ALA A 191 -19.55 -16.13 -2.78
N TRP A 192 -20.65 -16.60 -3.39
CA TRP A 192 -21.51 -17.65 -2.84
C TRP A 192 -21.30 -19.01 -3.51
N THR A 193 -20.88 -19.04 -4.77
CA THR A 193 -20.72 -20.27 -5.57
C THR A 193 -19.28 -20.51 -6.01
N SER A 194 -18.43 -19.49 -6.04
CA SER A 194 -17.07 -19.63 -6.55
C SER A 194 -16.04 -19.94 -5.45
N LEU A 195 -15.13 -20.85 -5.78
CA LEU A 195 -13.91 -21.11 -5.02
C LEU A 195 -12.77 -20.26 -5.57
N ASP A 196 -12.98 -18.94 -5.65
CA ASP A 196 -11.99 -18.04 -6.23
C ASP A 196 -10.65 -18.14 -5.48
N ASP A 197 -9.66 -18.66 -6.19
CA ASP A 197 -8.29 -18.81 -5.75
C ASP A 197 -7.33 -18.00 -6.64
N LYS A 198 -7.80 -16.87 -7.17
CA LYS A 198 -6.94 -15.95 -7.91
C LYS A 198 -6.05 -15.15 -6.96
N ALA A 199 -4.75 -15.17 -7.28
CA ALA A 199 -3.72 -14.44 -6.56
C ALA A 199 -2.79 -13.72 -7.55
N THR A 200 -2.43 -12.49 -7.24
CA THR A 200 -1.64 -11.63 -8.15
C THR A 200 -0.35 -11.16 -7.49
N CYS A 201 0.77 -11.23 -8.22
CA CYS A 201 2.04 -10.65 -7.78
C CYS A 201 2.04 -9.14 -7.97
N VAL A 202 2.26 -8.38 -6.90
CA VAL A 202 2.21 -6.91 -6.91
C VAL A 202 3.40 -6.22 -7.58
N TYR A 203 4.46 -6.98 -7.91
CA TYR A 203 5.70 -6.44 -8.50
C TYR A 203 5.76 -6.64 -10.02
N CYS A 204 5.08 -7.65 -10.55
CA CYS A 204 5.07 -7.96 -11.98
C CYS A 204 3.68 -8.15 -12.58
N ASN A 205 2.63 -8.03 -11.76
CA ASN A 205 1.22 -8.24 -12.14
C ASN A 205 0.91 -9.63 -12.72
N LEU A 206 1.74 -10.65 -12.42
CA LEU A 206 1.41 -12.03 -12.76
C LEU A 206 0.26 -12.50 -11.87
N SER A 207 -0.89 -12.80 -12.47
CA SER A 207 -2.05 -13.42 -11.82
C SER A 207 -2.08 -14.91 -12.08
N LEU A 208 -2.31 -15.70 -11.03
CA LEU A 208 -2.45 -17.16 -11.08
C LEU A 208 -3.73 -17.58 -10.34
N ALA A 209 -4.42 -18.57 -10.88
CA ALA A 209 -5.63 -19.17 -10.33
C ALA A 209 -5.65 -20.67 -10.67
N ASN A 210 -6.65 -21.39 -10.17
CA ASN A 210 -6.79 -22.85 -10.29
C ASN A 210 -5.59 -23.58 -9.69
N TRP A 211 -5.20 -23.21 -8.47
CA TRP A 211 -4.07 -23.81 -7.78
C TRP A 211 -4.32 -25.30 -7.55
N GLU A 212 -3.35 -26.15 -7.90
CA GLU A 212 -3.42 -27.57 -7.63
C GLU A 212 -2.78 -27.91 -6.27
N PRO A 213 -3.13 -29.06 -5.65
CA PRO A 213 -2.61 -29.45 -4.35
C PRO A 213 -1.08 -29.38 -4.20
N LYS A 214 -0.33 -29.64 -5.27
CA LYS A 214 1.14 -29.70 -5.25
C LYS A 214 1.83 -28.42 -5.75
N ASP A 215 1.06 -27.41 -6.16
CA ASP A 215 1.63 -26.20 -6.73
C ASP A 215 2.38 -25.40 -5.67
N ASN A 216 3.64 -25.10 -5.96
CA ASN A 216 4.47 -24.24 -5.14
C ASN A 216 4.40 -22.80 -5.69
N PRO A 217 3.82 -21.83 -4.96
CA PRO A 217 3.67 -20.47 -5.45
C PRO A 217 4.97 -19.81 -5.94
N LEU A 218 6.08 -20.02 -5.23
CA LEU A 218 7.37 -19.43 -5.59
C LEU A 218 7.93 -20.05 -6.88
N THR A 219 7.83 -21.37 -7.01
CA THR A 219 8.24 -22.09 -8.22
C THR A 219 7.39 -21.68 -9.42
N GLU A 220 6.07 -21.68 -9.25
CA GLU A 220 5.11 -21.33 -10.30
C GLU A 220 5.28 -19.87 -10.76
N HIS A 221 5.59 -18.96 -9.83
CA HIS A 221 5.92 -17.57 -10.12
C HIS A 221 7.22 -17.45 -10.92
N LYS A 222 8.32 -18.06 -10.44
CA LYS A 222 9.63 -17.98 -11.11
C LYS A 222 9.60 -18.62 -12.50
N LYS A 223 8.83 -19.70 -12.66
CA LYS A 223 8.64 -20.39 -13.95
C LYS A 223 7.92 -19.51 -14.97
N ARG A 224 6.88 -18.78 -14.56
CA ARG A 224 6.06 -17.96 -15.48
C ARG A 224 6.62 -16.57 -15.72
N ASN A 225 7.30 -15.98 -14.75
CA ASN A 225 7.95 -14.69 -14.90
C ASN A 225 9.29 -14.62 -14.13
N PRO A 226 10.37 -15.18 -14.69
CA PRO A 226 11.68 -15.18 -14.04
C PRO A 226 12.32 -13.79 -13.92
N ALA A 227 11.84 -12.80 -14.69
CA ALA A 227 12.31 -11.42 -14.66
C ALA A 227 11.55 -10.54 -13.65
N CYS A 228 10.66 -11.13 -12.82
CA CYS A 228 9.95 -10.39 -11.80
C CYS A 228 10.93 -9.72 -10.84
N PRO A 229 10.80 -8.40 -10.56
CA PRO A 229 11.63 -7.70 -9.58
C PRO A 229 11.55 -8.24 -8.15
N PHE A 230 10.64 -9.16 -7.86
CA PHE A 230 10.55 -9.82 -6.56
C PHE A 230 11.75 -10.74 -6.26
N PHE A 231 12.41 -11.28 -7.29
CA PHE A 231 13.43 -12.31 -7.15
C PHE A 231 14.82 -11.78 -6.86
#